data_AF-A0A7S0RA62-F1
#
_entry.id   AF-A0A7S0RA62-F1
#
_cell.length_a   1.000
_cell.length_b   1.000
_cell.length_c   1.000
_cell.angle_alpha   90.00
_cell.angle_beta   90.00
_cell.angle_gamma   90.00
#
_symmetry.space_group_name_H-M   'P 1'
#
loop_
_entity.id
_entity.type
_entity.pdbx_description
1 polymer ?
#
loop_
_entity_poly.entity_id
_entity_poly.type
_entity_poly.pdbx_seq_one_letter_code
_entity_poly.pdbx_strand_id
1 'polypeptide(L)'
;MGPPKKGGERLEARNVLQAVLLADSFTQKFRPITVERPKVLLPLVNVPMIEYTLEWLAMNKVEEVFVFCCAHADQIKRYLAESKWAHSREMTVTAVVSTSCLSAGEALRLIDQKDIIKSDFVLVSGDTVSNMNLAPVLEAHRARRAADKSAIFTMIMKSTQHPRQRARMGDAEVVVALGEAGVLLKEEAYEHKYPYDWRTKKPTIFRATSQWFASVSGFRDAALDAIRAVSWVPAAGEARITSMTEGRSDWCISRQRKWGVPIPVFYDIETDEPLMSEATISHVTALVAQHGSDVWWAREVADLLPDDLKHLAPKLRKGEDTMDVWFDSGSSWAGVLQANAAQGLSYPADLYLEGSDQHRGWFQSSLLTSVAANGMAPYKAVLTHGFVLDERGAKMSKSLG
;
A
#
# COMPACT_ATOMS: atom_id res chain seq x y z
N MET A 1 -25.90 -66.73 28.74
CA MET A 1 -25.86 -65.70 29.80
C MET A 1 -24.41 -65.31 30.03
N GLY A 2 -23.96 -64.20 29.46
CA GLY A 2 -22.67 -63.58 29.79
C GLY A 2 -22.90 -62.42 30.79
N PRO A 3 -21.95 -62.14 31.70
CA PRO A 3 -22.18 -61.23 32.82
C PRO A 3 -22.26 -59.77 32.36
N PRO A 4 -22.96 -58.88 33.10
CA PRO A 4 -23.05 -57.47 32.75
C PRO A 4 -21.71 -56.79 33.02
N LYS A 5 -21.17 -56.10 32.01
CA LYS A 5 -20.03 -55.20 32.19
C LYS A 5 -20.49 -53.98 33.01
N LYS A 6 -19.85 -53.80 34.17
CA LYS A 6 -19.96 -52.64 35.05
C LYS A 6 -19.80 -51.34 34.26
N GLY A 7 -20.74 -50.42 34.45
CA GLY A 7 -20.68 -49.07 33.92
C GLY A 7 -19.45 -48.35 34.47
N GLY A 8 -18.56 -47.93 33.57
CA GLY A 8 -17.58 -46.90 33.87
C GLY A 8 -18.28 -45.55 33.80
N GLU A 9 -18.29 -44.83 34.91
CA GLU A 9 -18.64 -43.41 34.94
C GLU A 9 -17.74 -42.67 33.96
N ARG A 10 -18.37 -42.12 32.92
CA ARG A 10 -17.73 -41.21 31.97
C ARG A 10 -17.51 -39.91 32.74
N LEU A 11 -16.27 -39.63 33.14
CA LEU A 11 -15.86 -38.32 33.66
C LEU A 11 -16.43 -37.23 32.76
N GLU A 12 -17.40 -36.47 33.27
CA GLU A 12 -17.98 -35.34 32.54
C GLU A 12 -16.88 -34.30 32.30
N ALA A 13 -16.62 -34.00 31.03
CA ALA A 13 -15.66 -32.97 30.65
C ALA A 13 -16.10 -31.62 31.23
N ARG A 14 -15.21 -30.97 31.97
CA ARG A 14 -15.44 -29.66 32.59
C ARG A 14 -15.85 -28.65 31.50
N ASN A 15 -17.07 -28.12 31.60
CA ASN A 15 -17.64 -27.21 30.60
C ASN A 15 -17.12 -25.78 30.82
N VAL A 16 -15.89 -25.51 30.37
CA VAL A 16 -15.23 -24.20 30.49
C VAL A 16 -15.65 -23.27 29.34
N LEU A 17 -15.65 -21.95 29.57
CA LEU A 17 -15.88 -20.97 28.51
C LEU A 17 -14.60 -20.75 27.71
N GLN A 18 -14.64 -21.08 26.41
CA GLN A 18 -13.51 -20.95 25.51
C GLN A 18 -13.66 -19.70 24.63
N ALA A 19 -12.57 -19.23 24.04
CA ALA A 19 -12.59 -18.21 23.00
C ALA A 19 -11.66 -18.53 21.84
N VAL A 20 -12.07 -18.14 20.64
CA VAL A 20 -11.22 -18.07 19.45
C VAL A 20 -10.94 -16.61 19.14
N LEU A 21 -9.68 -16.24 19.25
CA LEU A 21 -9.19 -14.90 18.90
C LEU A 21 -8.52 -14.98 17.54
N LEU A 22 -9.10 -14.33 16.53
CA LEU A 22 -8.54 -14.23 15.20
C LEU A 22 -7.47 -13.13 15.18
N ALA A 23 -6.20 -13.52 15.17
CA ALA A 23 -5.09 -12.56 15.13
C ALA A 23 -4.90 -11.95 13.73
N ASP A 24 -5.32 -12.67 12.69
CA ASP A 24 -5.36 -12.14 11.34
C ASP A 24 -6.68 -11.44 11.09
N SER A 25 -6.60 -10.19 10.62
CA SER A 25 -7.80 -9.43 10.26
C SER A 25 -8.44 -9.93 8.95
N PHE A 26 -7.74 -10.77 8.16
CA PHE A 26 -8.08 -11.13 6.78
C PHE A 26 -8.42 -9.90 5.90
N THR A 27 -7.94 -8.72 6.30
CA THR A 27 -8.18 -7.44 5.62
C THR A 27 -6.86 -6.76 5.29
N GLN A 28 -6.94 -5.75 4.41
CA GLN A 28 -5.81 -4.92 4.01
C GLN A 28 -5.63 -3.68 4.91
N LYS A 29 -6.37 -3.58 6.03
CA LYS A 29 -6.30 -2.43 6.95
C LYS A 29 -4.90 -2.33 7.56
N PHE A 30 -4.42 -1.10 7.77
CA PHE A 30 -3.10 -0.78 8.33
C PHE A 30 -1.88 -1.22 7.50
N ARG A 31 -2.04 -1.61 6.23
CA ARG A 31 -0.89 -1.75 5.32
C ARG A 31 -0.28 -0.36 5.03
N PRO A 32 1.07 -0.23 4.95
CA PRO A 32 2.06 -1.31 4.90
C PRO A 32 2.52 -1.83 6.26
N ILE A 33 2.14 -1.21 7.39
CA ILE A 33 2.62 -1.61 8.72
C ILE A 33 2.33 -3.09 9.00
N THR A 34 1.17 -3.56 8.55
CA THR A 34 0.75 -4.96 8.68
C THR A 34 1.45 -5.96 7.75
N VAL A 35 2.40 -5.50 6.92
CA VAL A 35 3.29 -6.35 6.10
C VAL A 35 4.46 -6.86 6.92
N GLU A 36 4.94 -6.10 7.91
CA GLU A 36 6.10 -6.45 8.72
C GLU A 36 5.71 -6.99 10.10
N ARG A 37 4.57 -6.50 10.64
CA ARG A 37 4.11 -6.82 11.99
C ARG A 37 2.62 -7.17 11.98
N PRO A 38 2.16 -8.22 12.67
CA PRO A 38 0.74 -8.56 12.73
C PRO A 38 -0.05 -7.44 13.41
N LYS A 39 -1.25 -7.16 12.88
CA LYS A 39 -2.10 -6.05 13.34
C LYS A 39 -2.28 -6.04 14.85
N VAL A 40 -2.52 -7.20 15.45
CA VAL A 40 -2.81 -7.34 16.88
C VAL A 40 -1.62 -6.98 17.79
N LEU A 41 -0.41 -6.90 17.24
CA LEU A 41 0.79 -6.45 17.96
C LEU A 41 1.12 -4.97 17.70
N LEU A 42 0.28 -4.25 16.96
CA LEU A 42 0.43 -2.80 16.86
C LEU A 42 0.04 -2.15 18.20
N PRO A 43 0.79 -1.13 18.64
CA PRO A 43 0.53 -0.48 19.91
C PRO A 43 -0.70 0.44 19.81
N LEU A 44 -1.58 0.35 20.79
CA LEU A 44 -2.61 1.33 21.14
C LEU A 44 -2.25 1.87 22.52
N VAL A 45 -1.98 3.17 22.64
CA VAL A 45 -1.50 3.79 23.90
C VAL A 45 -0.29 3.04 24.49
N ASN A 46 0.69 2.72 23.64
CA ASN A 46 1.91 1.97 23.99
C ASN A 46 1.69 0.53 24.48
N VAL A 47 0.49 -0.03 24.36
CA VAL A 47 0.16 -1.42 24.70
C VAL A 47 -0.28 -2.16 23.44
N PRO A 48 0.24 -3.37 23.13
CA PRO A 48 -0.22 -4.15 21.98
C PRO A 48 -1.73 -4.40 22.01
N MET A 49 -2.43 -4.20 20.88
CA MET A 49 -3.90 -4.32 20.81
C MET A 49 -4.44 -5.67 21.33
N ILE A 50 -3.70 -6.76 21.13
CA ILE A 50 -4.07 -8.09 21.62
C ILE A 50 -4.27 -8.13 23.14
N GLU A 51 -3.56 -7.30 23.91
CA GLU A 51 -3.68 -7.24 25.37
C GLU A 51 -5.08 -6.79 25.79
N TYR A 52 -5.62 -5.75 25.14
CA TYR A 52 -6.97 -5.27 25.45
C TYR A 52 -8.02 -6.36 25.23
N THR A 53 -7.90 -7.14 24.16
CA THR A 53 -8.81 -8.26 23.90
C THR A 53 -8.63 -9.37 24.94
N LEU A 54 -7.39 -9.75 25.28
CA LEU A 54 -7.12 -10.80 26.25
C LEU A 54 -7.56 -10.41 27.67
N GLU A 55 -7.30 -9.17 28.09
CA GLU A 55 -7.79 -8.64 29.37
C GLU A 55 -9.31 -8.64 29.43
N TRP A 56 -9.98 -8.19 28.37
CA TRP A 56 -11.44 -8.22 28.29
C TRP A 56 -12.01 -9.64 28.38
N LEU A 57 -11.39 -10.63 27.72
CA LEU A 57 -11.79 -12.04 27.82
C LEU A 57 -11.60 -12.58 29.24
N ALA A 58 -10.47 -12.26 29.88
CA ALA A 58 -10.19 -12.65 31.27
C ALA A 58 -11.20 -12.02 32.26
N MET A 59 -11.56 -10.74 32.08
CA MET A 59 -12.59 -10.06 32.87
C MET A 59 -13.96 -10.76 32.75
N ASN A 60 -14.24 -11.39 31.60
CA ASN A 60 -15.45 -12.15 31.33
C ASN A 60 -15.35 -13.65 31.65
N LYS A 61 -14.32 -14.06 32.42
CA LYS A 61 -14.14 -15.43 32.90
C LYS A 61 -14.01 -16.48 31.78
N VAL A 62 -13.37 -16.09 30.67
CA VAL A 62 -12.89 -17.04 29.67
C VAL A 62 -11.67 -17.76 30.24
N GLU A 63 -11.70 -19.10 30.26
CA GLU A 63 -10.63 -19.92 30.85
C GLU A 63 -9.61 -20.38 29.79
N GLU A 64 -10.01 -20.47 28.52
CA GLU A 64 -9.15 -20.91 27.42
C GLU A 64 -9.31 -20.03 26.19
N VAL A 65 -8.20 -19.52 25.65
CA VAL A 65 -8.16 -18.69 24.45
C VAL A 65 -7.26 -19.32 23.41
N PHE A 66 -7.82 -19.60 22.23
CA PHE A 66 -7.10 -20.06 21.06
C PHE A 66 -6.86 -18.89 20.11
N VAL A 67 -5.61 -18.42 20.06
CA VAL A 67 -5.18 -17.34 19.18
C VAL A 67 -4.86 -17.94 17.82
N PHE A 68 -5.79 -17.80 16.87
CA PHE A 68 -5.59 -18.28 15.51
C PHE A 68 -4.73 -17.30 14.73
N CYS A 69 -3.63 -17.79 14.16
CA CYS A 69 -2.72 -16.99 13.35
C CYS A 69 -2.22 -17.75 12.11
N CYS A 70 -1.99 -17.00 11.05
CA CYS A 70 -1.53 -17.45 9.75
C CYS A 70 -0.32 -16.61 9.33
N ALA A 71 -0.49 -15.29 9.20
CA ALA A 71 0.62 -14.40 8.91
C ALA A 71 1.40 -14.04 10.17
N HIS A 72 2.74 -13.97 10.07
CA HIS A 72 3.63 -13.61 11.18
C HIS A 72 3.40 -14.41 12.47
N ALA A 73 2.99 -15.68 12.35
CA ALA A 73 2.63 -16.52 13.48
C ALA A 73 3.76 -16.63 14.53
N ASP A 74 5.02 -16.60 14.09
CA ASP A 74 6.18 -16.64 14.99
C ASP A 74 6.31 -15.39 15.85
N GLN A 75 5.95 -14.21 15.35
CA GLN A 75 5.93 -12.98 16.16
C GLN A 75 4.86 -13.06 17.26
N ILE A 76 3.69 -13.59 16.92
CA ILE A 76 2.59 -13.77 17.88
C ILE A 76 2.96 -14.80 18.94
N LYS A 77 3.52 -15.95 18.54
CA LYS A 77 4.00 -16.98 19.47
C LYS A 77 5.05 -16.43 20.43
N ARG A 78 6.04 -15.72 19.90
CA ARG A 78 7.10 -15.10 20.71
C ARG A 78 6.51 -14.13 21.72
N TYR A 79 5.64 -13.23 21.26
CA TYR A 79 4.96 -12.28 22.12
C TYR A 79 4.16 -12.97 23.24
N LEU A 80 3.33 -13.97 22.91
CA LEU A 80 2.52 -14.68 23.90
C LEU A 80 3.39 -15.41 24.93
N ALA A 81 4.51 -16.02 24.50
CA ALA A 81 5.45 -16.69 25.40
C ALA A 81 6.17 -15.73 26.37
N GLU A 82 6.45 -14.50 25.93
CA GLU A 82 7.08 -13.45 26.75
C GLU A 82 6.07 -12.66 27.60
N SER A 83 4.78 -12.74 27.27
CA SER A 83 3.71 -12.00 27.95
C SER A 83 3.33 -12.60 29.32
N LYS A 84 2.56 -11.82 30.09
CA LYS A 84 1.96 -12.28 31.36
C LYS A 84 1.05 -13.50 31.19
N TRP A 85 0.54 -13.75 29.98
CA TRP A 85 -0.40 -14.83 29.70
C TRP A 85 0.24 -16.22 29.69
N ALA A 86 1.56 -16.33 29.47
CA ALA A 86 2.28 -17.60 29.51
C ALA A 86 2.26 -18.28 30.89
N HIS A 87 2.08 -17.50 31.96
CA HIS A 87 2.10 -17.97 33.35
C HIS A 87 0.75 -17.72 34.07
N SER A 88 -0.28 -17.33 33.32
CA SER A 88 -1.60 -17.05 33.89
C SER A 88 -2.23 -18.35 34.40
N ARG A 89 -2.74 -18.31 35.65
CA ARG A 89 -3.48 -19.43 36.26
C ARG A 89 -4.98 -19.37 36.00
N GLU A 90 -5.49 -18.20 35.60
CA GLU A 90 -6.92 -17.96 35.41
C GLU A 90 -7.38 -18.18 33.97
N MET A 91 -6.47 -18.02 33.00
CA MET A 91 -6.78 -18.14 31.57
C MET A 91 -5.57 -18.68 30.81
N THR A 92 -5.75 -19.77 30.06
CA THR A 92 -4.72 -20.36 29.21
C THR A 92 -4.81 -19.78 27.80
N VAL A 93 -3.69 -19.32 27.23
CA VAL A 93 -3.65 -18.75 25.88
C VAL A 93 -2.75 -19.60 24.99
N THR A 94 -3.31 -20.16 23.92
CA THR A 94 -2.60 -21.07 23.00
C THR A 94 -2.68 -20.58 21.57
N ALA A 95 -1.53 -20.48 20.89
CA ALA A 95 -1.48 -20.11 19.48
C ALA A 95 -1.81 -21.31 18.57
N VAL A 96 -2.76 -21.14 17.66
CA VAL A 96 -3.14 -22.14 16.64
C VAL A 96 -2.71 -21.62 15.28
N VAL A 97 -1.71 -22.28 14.67
CA VAL A 97 -1.15 -21.85 13.39
C VAL A 97 -1.73 -22.61 12.21
N SER A 98 -1.97 -21.89 11.11
CA SER A 98 -2.24 -22.43 9.78
C SER A 98 -1.41 -21.69 8.73
N THR A 99 -1.04 -22.33 7.63
CA THR A 99 -0.24 -21.71 6.55
C THR A 99 -1.07 -21.33 5.32
N SER A 100 -2.35 -21.73 5.27
CA SER A 100 -3.16 -21.66 4.04
C SER A 100 -4.57 -21.08 4.27
N CYS A 101 -4.76 -20.34 5.36
CA CYS A 101 -6.09 -19.82 5.72
C CYS A 101 -6.33 -18.43 5.12
N LEU A 102 -7.40 -18.29 4.33
CA LEU A 102 -7.76 -17.05 3.63
C LEU A 102 -8.97 -16.34 4.25
N SER A 103 -9.69 -16.98 5.17
CA SER A 103 -10.87 -16.39 5.80
C SER A 103 -11.13 -16.91 7.22
N ALA A 104 -11.90 -16.15 7.99
CA ALA A 104 -12.37 -16.57 9.31
C ALA A 104 -13.18 -17.89 9.27
N GLY A 105 -13.91 -18.17 8.19
CA GLY A 105 -14.66 -19.41 8.03
C GLY A 105 -13.75 -20.63 7.89
N GLU A 106 -12.66 -20.51 7.13
CA GLU A 106 -11.64 -21.56 7.03
C GLU A 106 -10.89 -21.76 8.35
N ALA A 107 -10.63 -20.67 9.08
CA ALA A 107 -10.01 -20.73 10.40
C ALA A 107 -10.86 -21.56 11.37
N LEU A 108 -12.17 -21.29 11.41
CA LEU A 108 -13.11 -22.06 12.23
C LEU A 108 -13.19 -23.53 11.80
N ARG A 109 -13.17 -23.81 10.49
CA ARG A 109 -13.17 -25.19 9.99
C ARG A 109 -11.92 -25.97 10.40
N LEU A 110 -10.75 -25.32 10.41
CA LEU A 110 -9.52 -25.91 10.90
C LEU A 110 -9.55 -26.16 12.40
N ILE A 111 -10.11 -25.24 13.17
CA ILE A 111 -10.26 -25.40 14.62
C ILE A 111 -11.21 -26.56 14.94
N ASP A 112 -12.32 -26.68 14.21
CA ASP A 112 -13.27 -27.78 14.31
C ASP A 112 -12.62 -29.13 13.96
N GLN A 113 -11.83 -29.20 12.88
CA GLN A 113 -11.07 -30.40 12.51
C GLN A 113 -10.05 -30.85 13.56
N LYS A 114 -9.46 -29.90 14.30
CA LYS A 114 -8.54 -30.21 15.40
C LYS A 114 -9.26 -30.62 16.69
N ASP A 115 -10.59 -30.54 16.71
CA ASP A 115 -11.43 -30.94 17.83
C ASP A 115 -11.00 -30.28 19.16
N ILE A 116 -10.62 -28.99 19.07
CA ILE A 116 -10.07 -28.20 20.20
C ILE A 116 -11.20 -27.53 21.00
N ILE A 117 -12.26 -27.09 20.32
CA ILE A 117 -13.42 -26.47 20.98
C ILE A 117 -14.37 -27.57 21.42
N LYS A 118 -14.75 -27.55 22.71
CA LYS A 118 -15.58 -28.58 23.35
C LYS A 118 -16.93 -28.05 23.86
N SER A 119 -17.10 -26.73 23.89
CA SER A 119 -18.25 -26.04 24.48
C SER A 119 -18.61 -24.78 23.70
N ASP A 120 -19.61 -24.04 24.20
CA ASP A 120 -19.90 -22.68 23.71
C ASP A 120 -18.63 -21.83 23.81
N PHE A 121 -18.33 -21.09 22.74
CA PHE A 121 -17.12 -20.28 22.66
C PHE A 121 -17.40 -18.87 22.13
N VAL A 122 -16.52 -17.94 22.52
CA VAL A 122 -16.54 -16.56 22.02
C VAL A 122 -15.64 -16.47 20.79
N LEU A 123 -16.18 -16.02 19.65
CA LEU A 123 -15.38 -15.67 18.48
C LEU A 123 -15.14 -14.17 18.46
N VAL A 124 -13.87 -13.75 18.47
CA VAL A 124 -13.48 -12.33 18.50
C VAL A 124 -12.27 -12.06 17.61
N SER A 125 -12.13 -10.84 17.11
CA SER A 125 -10.93 -10.39 16.39
C SER A 125 -9.92 -9.81 17.39
N GLY A 126 -8.62 -10.06 17.20
CA GLY A 126 -7.58 -9.65 18.15
C GLY A 126 -7.26 -8.15 18.18
N ASP A 127 -8.02 -7.35 17.45
CA ASP A 127 -8.01 -5.89 17.46
C ASP A 127 -9.27 -5.31 18.16
N THR A 128 -10.02 -6.14 18.88
CA THR A 128 -11.24 -5.72 19.57
C THR A 128 -10.90 -5.11 20.93
N VAL A 129 -11.26 -3.84 21.12
CA VAL A 129 -11.22 -3.17 22.42
C VAL A 129 -12.66 -3.06 22.95
N SER A 130 -12.91 -3.63 24.13
CA SER A 130 -14.25 -3.69 24.71
C SER A 130 -14.18 -3.77 26.23
N ASN A 131 -15.20 -3.23 26.88
CA ASN A 131 -15.48 -3.39 28.32
C ASN A 131 -16.86 -4.03 28.55
N MET A 132 -17.44 -4.65 27.52
CA MET A 132 -18.77 -5.26 27.58
C MET A 132 -18.79 -6.46 28.52
N ASN A 133 -19.87 -6.58 29.31
CA ASN A 133 -20.16 -7.79 30.08
C ASN A 133 -20.82 -8.86 29.18
N LEU A 134 -20.17 -10.02 29.04
CA LEU A 134 -20.64 -11.14 28.22
C LEU A 134 -21.65 -12.04 28.92
N ALA A 135 -21.79 -11.98 30.26
CA ALA A 135 -22.74 -12.81 31.00
C ALA A 135 -24.18 -12.79 30.44
N PRO A 136 -24.83 -11.61 30.26
CA PRO A 136 -26.19 -11.57 29.71
C PRO A 136 -26.27 -12.06 28.26
N VAL A 137 -25.18 -11.91 27.49
CA VAL A 137 -25.11 -12.39 26.11
C VAL A 137 -25.04 -13.91 26.05
N LEU A 138 -24.22 -14.52 26.91
CA LEU A 138 -24.08 -15.96 27.00
C LEU A 138 -25.38 -16.62 27.46
N GLU A 139 -26.08 -16.01 28.42
CA GLU A 139 -27.41 -16.44 28.85
C GLU A 139 -28.42 -16.38 27.69
N ALA A 140 -28.45 -15.28 26.95
CA ALA A 140 -29.31 -15.14 25.79
C ALA A 140 -28.97 -16.15 24.67
N HIS A 141 -27.68 -16.43 24.43
CA HIS A 141 -27.25 -17.44 23.47
C HIS A 141 -27.75 -18.83 23.86
N ARG A 142 -27.55 -19.23 25.12
CA ARG A 142 -28.01 -20.52 25.64
C ARG A 142 -29.52 -20.66 25.60
N ALA A 143 -30.25 -19.60 25.99
CA ALA A 143 -31.71 -19.58 25.91
C ALA A 143 -32.22 -19.74 24.46
N ARG A 144 -31.59 -19.05 23.51
CA ARG A 144 -31.90 -19.19 22.07
C ARG A 144 -31.62 -20.60 21.56
N ARG A 145 -30.48 -21.19 21.93
CA ARG A 145 -30.11 -22.54 21.51
C ARG A 145 -30.98 -23.63 22.14
N ALA A 146 -31.49 -23.38 23.35
CA ALA A 146 -32.47 -24.25 23.99
C ALA A 146 -33.83 -24.21 23.29
N ALA A 147 -34.27 -23.02 22.86
CA ALA A 147 -35.52 -22.84 22.11
C ALA A 147 -35.44 -23.34 20.66
N ASP A 148 -34.29 -23.15 20.00
CA ASP A 148 -34.01 -23.56 18.64
C ASP A 148 -32.60 -24.15 18.52
N LYS A 149 -32.52 -25.47 18.32
CA LYS A 149 -31.24 -26.17 18.17
C LYS A 149 -30.44 -25.74 16.95
N SER A 150 -31.07 -25.11 15.96
CA SER A 150 -30.42 -24.57 14.76
C SER A 150 -29.76 -23.21 14.99
N ALA A 151 -30.02 -22.55 16.13
CA ALA A 151 -29.41 -21.29 16.52
C ALA A 151 -27.96 -21.49 17.02
N ILE A 152 -27.06 -21.86 16.10
CA ILE A 152 -25.67 -22.21 16.38
C ILE A 152 -24.74 -21.02 16.63
N PHE A 153 -25.16 -19.81 16.28
CA PHE A 153 -24.37 -18.58 16.42
C PHE A 153 -25.24 -17.42 16.89
N THR A 154 -24.68 -16.52 17.71
CA THR A 154 -25.33 -15.29 18.14
C THR A 154 -24.40 -14.12 17.90
N MET A 155 -24.79 -13.23 16.98
CA MET A 155 -24.05 -12.00 16.69
C MET A 155 -24.45 -10.93 17.70
N ILE A 156 -23.45 -10.34 18.37
CA ILE A 156 -23.66 -9.24 19.29
C ILE A 156 -23.64 -7.94 18.49
N MET A 157 -24.73 -7.18 18.56
CA MET A 157 -24.85 -5.86 17.94
C MET A 157 -25.09 -4.83 19.04
N LYS A 158 -24.18 -3.88 19.23
CA LYS A 158 -24.38 -2.76 20.15
C LYS A 158 -25.11 -1.65 19.40
N SER A 159 -26.26 -1.22 19.91
CA SER A 159 -26.91 -0.01 19.40
C SER A 159 -26.08 1.20 19.79
N THR A 160 -25.86 2.07 18.83
CA THR A 160 -25.06 3.27 18.97
C THR A 160 -25.98 4.46 18.64
N GLN A 161 -25.81 5.59 19.34
CA GLN A 161 -26.81 6.66 19.35
C GLN A 161 -26.94 7.42 18.02
N HIS A 162 -25.99 7.27 17.09
CA HIS A 162 -25.98 7.97 15.81
C HIS A 162 -26.22 7.04 14.60
N PRO A 163 -27.14 7.38 13.67
CA PRO A 163 -27.43 6.60 12.47
C PRO A 163 -26.24 6.40 11.52
N ARG A 164 -25.24 7.29 11.55
CA ARG A 164 -23.97 7.16 10.79
C ARG A 164 -23.00 6.13 11.37
N GLN A 165 -23.27 5.61 12.56
CA GLN A 165 -22.52 4.52 13.18
C GLN A 165 -22.98 3.13 12.68
N ARG A 166 -23.96 3.06 11.78
CA ARG A 166 -24.29 1.84 11.01
C ARG A 166 -23.38 1.74 9.77
N ALA A 167 -22.12 1.31 9.92
CA ALA A 167 -21.35 0.67 8.85
C ALA A 167 -19.93 0.28 9.29
N ARG A 168 -19.40 -0.78 8.68
CA ARG A 168 -17.96 -1.09 8.69
C ARG A 168 -17.14 0.06 8.09
N MET A 169 -16.03 0.37 8.77
CA MET A 169 -14.82 1.11 8.38
C MET A 169 -14.78 2.64 8.56
N GLY A 170 -13.75 3.07 9.29
CA GLY A 170 -12.87 4.17 8.88
C GLY A 170 -12.58 5.17 9.98
N ASP A 171 -13.31 6.28 9.95
CA ASP A 171 -12.96 7.49 10.70
C ASP A 171 -13.92 7.78 11.87
N ALA A 172 -15.14 7.21 11.81
CA ALA A 172 -16.16 7.38 12.85
C ALA A 172 -15.75 6.74 14.19
N GLU A 173 -14.92 5.70 14.18
CA GLU A 173 -14.43 5.03 15.39
C GLU A 173 -13.53 5.97 16.22
N VAL A 174 -12.71 6.80 15.55
CA VAL A 174 -11.80 7.76 16.21
C VAL A 174 -12.60 8.90 16.84
N VAL A 175 -13.58 9.46 16.12
CA VAL A 175 -14.43 10.54 16.65
C VAL A 175 -15.27 10.05 17.84
N VAL A 176 -15.79 8.81 17.76
CA VAL A 176 -16.54 8.19 18.88
C VAL A 176 -15.65 7.98 20.10
N ALA A 177 -14.42 7.46 19.91
CA ALA A 177 -13.48 7.27 21.02
C ALA A 177 -13.11 8.61 21.69
N LEU A 178 -12.90 9.68 20.91
CA LEU A 178 -12.61 11.02 21.42
C LEU A 178 -13.82 11.63 22.16
N GLY A 179 -15.04 11.36 21.68
CA GLY A 179 -16.28 11.76 22.33
C GLY A 179 -16.49 11.06 23.68
N GLU A 180 -16.35 9.73 23.72
CA GLU A 180 -16.46 8.95 24.97
C GLU A 180 -15.38 9.32 25.99
N ALA A 181 -14.18 9.68 25.53
CA ALA A 181 -13.09 10.16 26.38
C ALA A 181 -13.25 11.62 26.84
N GLY A 182 -14.28 12.35 26.39
CA GLY A 182 -14.54 13.74 26.78
C GLY A 182 -13.54 14.77 26.25
N VAL A 183 -12.73 14.42 25.25
CA VAL A 183 -11.68 15.28 24.66
C VAL A 183 -12.10 15.91 23.32
N LEU A 184 -13.25 15.53 22.78
CA LEU A 184 -13.82 16.11 21.56
C LEU A 184 -14.44 17.50 21.86
N LEU A 185 -13.79 18.56 21.39
CA LEU A 185 -14.27 19.94 21.61
C LEU A 185 -15.44 20.31 20.68
N LYS A 186 -15.34 19.97 19.39
CA LYS A 186 -16.33 20.31 18.37
C LYS A 186 -16.24 19.35 17.19
N GLU A 187 -17.39 18.89 16.72
CA GLU A 187 -17.55 18.16 15.46
C GLU A 187 -18.53 18.94 14.58
N GLU A 188 -18.14 19.26 13.35
CA GLU A 188 -19.04 19.87 12.38
C GLU A 188 -18.77 19.37 10.96
N ALA A 189 -19.82 19.29 10.13
CA ALA A 189 -19.65 19.01 8.71
C ALA A 189 -19.09 20.27 8.01
N TYR A 190 -17.96 20.11 7.32
CA TYR A 190 -17.28 21.20 6.63
C TYR A 190 -17.17 20.92 5.12
N GLU A 191 -17.74 21.80 4.31
CA GLU A 191 -17.66 21.71 2.85
C GLU A 191 -16.36 22.37 2.37
N HIS A 192 -15.55 21.62 1.61
CA HIS A 192 -14.28 22.11 1.08
C HIS A 192 -13.89 21.39 -0.21
N LYS A 193 -12.91 21.95 -0.91
CA LYS A 193 -12.33 21.30 -2.09
C LYS A 193 -11.44 20.14 -1.64
N TYR A 194 -11.74 18.95 -2.15
CA TYR A 194 -10.96 17.74 -1.90
C TYR A 194 -10.51 17.12 -3.23
N PRO A 195 -9.29 16.55 -3.34
CA PRO A 195 -8.83 15.95 -4.59
C PRO A 195 -9.54 14.61 -4.87
N TYR A 196 -9.96 14.43 -6.12
CA TYR A 196 -10.59 13.21 -6.61
C TYR A 196 -9.81 12.67 -7.82
N ASP A 197 -9.78 11.34 -7.93
CA ASP A 197 -9.29 10.67 -9.13
C ASP A 197 -10.15 11.10 -10.32
N TRP A 198 -9.53 11.70 -11.33
CA TRP A 198 -10.22 12.25 -12.49
C TRP A 198 -10.93 11.19 -13.34
N ARG A 199 -10.50 9.92 -13.26
CA ARG A 199 -11.07 8.78 -13.98
C ARG A 199 -12.13 8.05 -13.15
N THR A 200 -11.82 7.69 -11.91
CA THR A 200 -12.73 6.90 -11.07
C THR A 200 -13.70 7.74 -10.25
N LYS A 201 -13.46 9.06 -10.15
CA LYS A 201 -14.22 10.01 -9.33
C LYS A 201 -14.28 9.64 -7.84
N LYS A 202 -13.29 8.88 -7.35
CA LYS A 202 -13.14 8.55 -5.93
C LYS A 202 -12.19 9.53 -5.22
N PRO A 203 -12.36 9.78 -3.91
CA PRO A 203 -11.45 10.63 -3.15
C PRO A 203 -10.03 10.06 -3.18
N THR A 204 -9.03 10.92 -3.32
CA THR A 204 -7.62 10.51 -3.20
C THR A 204 -7.11 10.75 -1.78
N ILE A 205 -5.97 10.14 -1.45
CA ILE A 205 -5.26 10.38 -0.19
C ILE A 205 -3.81 10.65 -0.50
N PHE A 206 -3.15 11.43 0.35
CA PHE A 206 -1.70 11.55 0.33
C PHE A 206 -1.11 10.39 1.13
N ARG A 207 -0.18 9.66 0.50
CA ARG A 207 0.54 8.55 1.13
C ARG A 207 2.01 8.68 0.77
N ALA A 208 2.88 8.58 1.77
CA ALA A 208 4.31 8.42 1.51
C ALA A 208 4.58 7.03 0.93
N THR A 209 5.29 6.99 -0.19
CA THR A 209 5.75 5.75 -0.83
C THR A 209 7.17 5.99 -1.33
N SER A 210 8.02 4.96 -1.27
CA SER A 210 9.33 4.99 -1.94
C SER A 210 9.12 5.26 -3.44
N GLN A 211 9.81 6.25 -3.99
CA GLN A 211 9.74 6.66 -5.39
C GLN A 211 11.12 7.12 -5.85
N TRP A 212 11.37 7.04 -7.16
CA TRP A 212 12.56 7.61 -7.78
C TRP A 212 12.33 9.08 -8.14
N PHE A 213 13.33 9.89 -7.84
CA PHE A 213 13.34 11.31 -8.15
C PHE A 213 14.58 11.68 -8.95
N ALA A 214 14.41 12.55 -9.94
CA ALA A 214 15.51 13.29 -10.54
C ALA A 214 15.70 14.61 -9.78
N SER A 215 16.90 14.86 -9.27
CA SER A 215 17.21 16.06 -8.48
C SER A 215 17.31 17.28 -9.41
N VAL A 216 16.23 18.07 -9.46
CA VAL A 216 16.20 19.31 -10.25
C VAL A 216 16.99 20.41 -9.55
N SER A 217 17.04 20.39 -8.22
CA SER A 217 17.82 21.36 -7.44
C SER A 217 19.30 21.37 -7.82
N GLY A 218 19.86 20.22 -8.22
CA GLY A 218 21.28 20.10 -8.57
C GLY A 218 21.68 20.85 -9.85
N PHE A 219 20.75 21.14 -10.76
CA PHE A 219 21.03 21.80 -12.04
C PHE A 219 20.03 22.90 -12.41
N ARG A 220 19.25 23.40 -11.43
CA ARG A 220 18.20 24.40 -11.66
C ARG A 220 18.76 25.65 -12.33
N ASP A 221 19.85 26.19 -11.83
CA ASP A 221 20.44 27.43 -12.35
C ASP A 221 20.91 27.25 -13.80
N ALA A 222 21.54 26.11 -14.11
CA ALA A 222 21.91 25.76 -15.48
C ALA A 222 20.68 25.64 -16.41
N ALA A 223 19.55 25.13 -15.89
CA ALA A 223 18.31 25.08 -16.65
C ALA A 223 17.71 26.47 -16.90
N LEU A 224 17.79 27.38 -15.91
CA LEU A 224 17.35 28.77 -16.05
C LEU A 224 18.23 29.55 -17.05
N ASP A 225 19.55 29.31 -17.02
CA ASP A 225 20.47 29.88 -18.00
C ASP A 225 20.21 29.36 -19.41
N ALA A 226 19.93 28.05 -19.55
CA ALA A 226 19.55 27.46 -20.81
C ALA A 226 18.24 28.05 -21.36
N ILE A 227 17.25 28.36 -20.51
CA ILE A 227 16.00 29.01 -20.93
C ILE A 227 16.25 30.39 -21.54
N ARG A 228 17.15 31.18 -20.95
CA ARG A 228 17.51 32.53 -21.44
C ARG A 228 18.17 32.51 -22.81
N ALA A 229 18.83 31.41 -23.16
CA ALA A 229 19.48 31.24 -24.46
C ALA A 229 18.52 30.83 -25.59
N VAL A 230 17.27 30.45 -25.26
CA VAL A 230 16.26 30.00 -26.22
C VAL A 230 15.46 31.18 -26.76
N SER A 231 15.15 31.17 -28.05
CA SER A 231 14.22 32.13 -28.66
C SER A 231 12.76 31.70 -28.47
N TRP A 232 11.97 32.50 -27.76
CA TRP A 232 10.56 32.18 -27.42
C TRP A 232 9.56 32.93 -28.30
N VAL A 233 8.65 32.21 -28.95
CA VAL A 233 7.57 32.77 -29.78
C VAL A 233 6.22 32.20 -29.33
N PRO A 234 5.33 32.99 -28.68
CA PRO A 234 5.51 34.39 -28.28
C PRO A 234 6.51 34.53 -27.11
N ALA A 235 7.08 35.72 -26.94
CA ALA A 235 8.07 36.02 -25.89
C ALA A 235 7.57 35.71 -24.47
N ALA A 236 6.25 35.78 -24.24
CA ALA A 236 5.63 35.42 -22.96
C ALA A 236 5.86 33.94 -22.55
N GLY A 237 6.25 33.07 -23.49
CA GLY A 237 6.58 31.67 -23.19
C GLY A 237 7.79 31.52 -22.26
N GLU A 238 8.76 32.43 -22.35
CA GLU A 238 9.95 32.43 -21.50
C GLU A 238 9.56 32.57 -20.02
N ALA A 239 8.84 33.64 -19.66
CA ALA A 239 8.39 33.87 -18.29
C ALA A 239 7.57 32.70 -17.73
N ARG A 240 6.79 32.05 -18.61
CA ARG A 240 5.97 30.89 -18.24
C ARG A 240 6.82 29.68 -17.87
N ILE A 241 7.83 29.31 -18.66
CA ILE A 241 8.68 28.15 -18.32
C ILE A 241 9.67 28.48 -17.20
N THR A 242 10.17 29.72 -17.12
CA THR A 242 11.08 30.20 -16.07
C THR A 242 10.42 30.06 -14.70
N SER A 243 9.24 30.65 -14.50
CA SER A 243 8.52 30.57 -13.23
C SER A 243 8.20 29.12 -12.80
N MET A 244 7.93 28.25 -13.78
CA MET A 244 7.68 26.83 -13.51
C MET A 244 8.94 26.07 -13.11
N THR A 245 10.09 26.41 -13.68
CA THR A 245 11.38 25.78 -13.36
C THR A 245 11.95 26.29 -12.04
N GLU A 246 11.80 27.58 -11.74
CA GLU A 246 12.18 28.19 -10.45
C GLU A 246 11.46 27.54 -9.26
N GLY A 247 10.15 27.37 -9.37
CA GLY A 247 9.32 26.80 -8.31
C GLY A 247 9.31 25.27 -8.25
N ARG A 248 10.05 24.58 -9.12
CA ARG A 248 10.00 23.11 -9.24
C ARG A 248 10.83 22.42 -8.16
N SER A 249 10.17 21.56 -7.39
CA SER A 249 10.82 20.55 -6.56
C SER A 249 11.41 19.42 -7.41
N ASP A 250 12.04 18.43 -6.77
CA ASP A 250 12.53 17.25 -7.47
C ASP A 250 11.41 16.54 -8.26
N TRP A 251 11.79 16.03 -9.42
CA TRP A 251 10.86 15.41 -10.35
C TRP A 251 10.72 13.92 -10.01
N CYS A 252 9.54 13.51 -9.54
CA CYS A 252 9.22 12.09 -9.39
C CYS A 252 9.13 11.40 -10.76
N ILE A 253 10.12 10.57 -11.08
CA ILE A 253 10.28 9.91 -12.38
C ILE A 253 9.76 8.46 -12.40
N SER A 254 9.42 7.87 -11.26
CA SER A 254 8.83 6.51 -11.17
C SER A 254 7.31 6.50 -11.25
N ARG A 255 6.77 5.41 -11.81
CA ARG A 255 5.33 5.13 -11.88
C ARG A 255 5.08 3.63 -11.64
N GLN A 256 4.06 3.32 -10.84
CA GLN A 256 3.64 1.93 -10.58
C GLN A 256 2.64 1.50 -11.67
N ARG A 257 3.15 1.32 -12.89
CA ARG A 257 2.37 0.93 -14.06
C ARG A 257 3.01 -0.29 -14.73
N LYS A 258 2.19 -1.05 -15.47
CA LYS A 258 2.68 -2.19 -16.25
C LYS A 258 3.15 -1.80 -17.66
N TRP A 259 2.78 -0.61 -18.13
CA TRP A 259 3.14 -0.11 -19.45
C TRP A 259 4.04 1.12 -19.30
N GLY A 260 5.26 1.03 -19.83
CA GLY A 260 6.29 2.07 -19.78
C GLY A 260 7.70 1.47 -19.81
N VAL A 261 8.70 2.31 -20.02
CA VAL A 261 10.12 1.89 -19.94
C VAL A 261 10.44 1.55 -18.47
N PRO A 262 11.01 0.38 -18.16
CA PRO A 262 11.37 0.04 -16.79
C PRO A 262 12.52 0.92 -16.28
N ILE A 263 12.51 1.23 -14.98
CA ILE A 263 13.70 1.82 -14.33
C ILE A 263 14.70 0.67 -14.08
N PRO A 264 15.91 0.69 -14.68
CA PRO A 264 16.83 -0.44 -14.66
C PRO A 264 17.60 -0.52 -13.33
N VAL A 265 16.90 -0.87 -12.26
CA VAL A 265 17.46 -0.99 -10.90
C VAL A 265 17.15 -2.35 -10.30
N PHE A 266 18.13 -2.88 -9.56
CA PHE A 266 17.97 -4.07 -8.74
C PHE A 266 17.93 -3.68 -7.27
N TYR A 267 17.33 -4.51 -6.43
CA TYR A 267 17.26 -4.31 -4.99
C TYR A 267 17.75 -5.56 -4.27
N ASP A 268 18.50 -5.37 -3.18
CA ASP A 268 18.76 -6.45 -2.23
C ASP A 268 17.45 -6.88 -1.55
N ILE A 269 17.22 -8.19 -1.47
CA ILE A 269 15.97 -8.75 -0.93
C ILE A 269 15.85 -8.54 0.58
N GLU A 270 16.96 -8.48 1.32
CA GLU A 270 16.96 -8.34 2.77
C GLU A 270 16.94 -6.87 3.20
N THR A 271 17.73 -6.01 2.54
CA THR A 271 17.91 -4.62 2.97
C THR A 271 17.07 -3.60 2.20
N ASP A 272 16.49 -3.99 1.06
CA ASP A 272 15.81 -3.08 0.13
C ASP A 272 16.71 -1.99 -0.48
N GLU A 273 18.04 -2.12 -0.35
CA GLU A 273 18.99 -1.16 -0.92
C GLU A 273 19.10 -1.30 -2.45
N PRO A 274 19.13 -0.18 -3.20
CA PRO A 274 19.21 -0.22 -4.66
C PRO A 274 20.64 -0.50 -5.14
N LEU A 275 20.79 -1.52 -5.99
CA LEU A 275 21.96 -1.75 -6.82
C LEU A 275 21.73 -1.12 -8.19
N MET A 276 22.32 0.08 -8.38
CA MET A 276 22.29 0.81 -9.63
C MET A 276 23.66 1.45 -9.88
N SER A 277 24.37 0.92 -10.88
CA SER A 277 25.71 1.37 -11.28
C SER A 277 25.79 1.55 -12.79
N GLU A 278 26.80 2.28 -13.26
CA GLU A 278 27.07 2.46 -14.69
C GLU A 278 27.18 1.12 -15.44
N ALA A 279 27.82 0.11 -14.83
CA ALA A 279 27.93 -1.23 -15.40
C ALA A 279 26.56 -1.91 -15.56
N THR A 280 25.72 -1.88 -14.52
CA THR A 280 24.36 -2.46 -14.60
C THR A 280 23.48 -1.73 -15.61
N ILE A 281 23.50 -0.40 -15.62
CA ILE A 281 22.71 0.42 -16.54
C ILE A 281 23.15 0.17 -17.98
N SER A 282 24.46 0.16 -18.25
CA SER A 282 25.01 -0.06 -19.60
C SER A 282 24.67 -1.44 -20.12
N HIS A 283 24.77 -2.47 -19.27
CA HIS A 283 24.41 -3.84 -19.64
C HIS A 283 22.92 -3.96 -19.99
N VAL A 284 22.04 -3.43 -19.14
CA VAL A 284 20.59 -3.46 -19.39
C VAL A 284 20.23 -2.63 -20.63
N THR A 285 20.88 -1.49 -20.85
CA THR A 285 20.68 -0.66 -22.05
C THR A 285 21.03 -1.44 -23.33
N ALA A 286 22.13 -2.20 -23.33
CA ALA A 286 22.50 -3.06 -24.45
C ALA A 286 21.45 -4.16 -24.72
N LEU A 287 20.92 -4.79 -23.66
CA LEU A 287 19.84 -5.77 -23.78
C LEU A 287 18.56 -5.14 -24.36
N VAL A 288 18.19 -3.95 -23.90
CA VAL A 288 17.02 -3.22 -24.39
C VAL A 288 17.20 -2.82 -25.87
N ALA A 289 18.41 -2.41 -26.28
CA ALA A 289 18.70 -2.09 -27.67
C ALA A 289 18.54 -3.31 -28.60
N GLN A 290 18.86 -4.51 -28.11
CA GLN A 290 18.77 -5.74 -28.90
C GLN A 290 17.38 -6.39 -28.89
N HIS A 291 16.66 -6.32 -27.76
CA HIS A 291 15.45 -7.10 -27.51
C HIS A 291 14.20 -6.26 -27.21
N GLY A 292 14.32 -4.95 -27.14
CA GLY A 292 13.27 -4.05 -26.65
C GLY A 292 13.17 -4.03 -25.12
N SER A 293 12.34 -3.12 -24.60
CA SER A 293 12.16 -2.91 -23.15
C SER A 293 11.56 -4.12 -22.43
N ASP A 294 10.82 -4.97 -23.14
CA ASP A 294 10.16 -6.15 -22.57
C ASP A 294 11.14 -7.19 -22.03
N VAL A 295 12.41 -7.13 -22.46
CA VAL A 295 13.48 -7.98 -21.94
C VAL A 295 13.61 -7.90 -20.43
N TRP A 296 13.37 -6.73 -19.83
CA TRP A 296 13.40 -6.52 -18.38
C TRP A 296 12.37 -7.39 -17.67
N TRP A 297 11.19 -7.57 -18.25
CA TRP A 297 10.12 -8.36 -17.66
C TRP A 297 10.28 -9.84 -17.95
N ALA A 298 10.71 -10.18 -19.18
CA ALA A 298 10.80 -11.54 -19.67
C ALA A 298 11.97 -12.35 -19.07
N ARG A 299 13.07 -11.70 -18.68
CA ARG A 299 14.27 -12.39 -18.19
C ARG A 299 14.37 -12.46 -16.68
N GLU A 300 15.11 -13.47 -16.22
CA GLU A 300 15.50 -13.63 -14.82
C GLU A 300 16.59 -12.62 -14.43
N VAL A 301 16.76 -12.37 -13.14
CA VAL A 301 17.73 -11.38 -12.61
C VAL A 301 19.16 -11.71 -13.07
N ALA A 302 19.54 -12.98 -13.10
CA ALA A 302 20.87 -13.42 -13.54
C ALA A 302 21.17 -13.07 -15.00
N ASP A 303 20.15 -13.03 -15.87
CA ASP A 303 20.31 -12.72 -17.30
C ASP A 303 20.23 -11.21 -17.60
N LEU A 304 19.90 -10.41 -16.59
CA LEU A 304 19.84 -8.94 -16.64
C LEU A 304 21.06 -8.29 -15.98
N LEU A 305 21.90 -9.09 -15.30
CA LEU A 305 23.12 -8.63 -14.66
C LEU A 305 24.33 -8.87 -15.56
N PRO A 306 25.30 -7.94 -15.58
CA PRO A 306 26.59 -8.20 -16.21
C PRO A 306 27.31 -9.37 -15.52
N ASP A 307 28.20 -10.04 -16.27
CA ASP A 307 28.78 -11.34 -15.90
C ASP A 307 29.48 -11.34 -14.52
N ASP A 308 30.13 -10.24 -14.17
CA ASP A 308 30.81 -10.04 -12.89
C ASP A 308 29.85 -9.97 -11.70
N LEU A 309 28.59 -9.55 -11.91
CA LEU A 309 27.57 -9.41 -10.87
C LEU A 309 26.56 -10.55 -10.81
N LYS A 310 26.60 -11.51 -11.74
CA LYS A 310 25.65 -12.65 -11.78
C LYS A 310 25.60 -13.46 -10.49
N HIS A 311 26.70 -13.54 -9.76
CA HIS A 311 26.78 -14.23 -8.48
C HIS A 311 25.88 -13.61 -7.39
N LEU A 312 25.47 -12.33 -7.55
CA LEU A 312 24.55 -11.64 -6.66
C LEU A 312 23.08 -11.93 -6.97
N ALA A 313 22.76 -12.50 -8.13
CA ALA A 313 21.39 -12.71 -8.59
C ALA A 313 20.45 -13.38 -7.56
N PRO A 314 20.87 -14.40 -6.78
CA PRO A 314 19.99 -15.03 -5.78
C PRO A 314 19.56 -14.10 -4.64
N LYS A 315 20.27 -13.00 -4.42
CA LYS A 315 19.99 -12.01 -3.36
C LYS A 315 19.28 -10.77 -3.87
N LEU A 316 19.06 -10.69 -5.18
CA LEU A 316 18.56 -9.50 -5.83
C LEU A 316 17.17 -9.73 -6.43
N ARG A 317 16.35 -8.68 -6.40
CA ARG A 317 15.10 -8.59 -7.14
C ARG A 317 15.15 -7.40 -8.09
N LYS A 318 14.53 -7.50 -9.27
CA LYS A 318 14.41 -6.39 -10.21
C LYS A 318 13.33 -5.39 -9.76
N GLY A 319 13.54 -4.11 -10.04
CA GLY A 319 12.55 -3.06 -9.81
C GLY A 319 11.30 -3.24 -10.68
N GLU A 320 10.14 -2.87 -10.12
CA GLU A 320 8.84 -2.96 -10.80
C GLU A 320 8.31 -1.62 -11.31
N ASP A 321 9.01 -0.52 -11.02
CA ASP A 321 8.60 0.81 -11.45
C ASP A 321 8.96 1.06 -12.92
N THR A 322 8.08 1.77 -13.61
CA THR A 322 8.35 2.32 -14.94
C THR A 322 8.66 3.81 -14.86
N MET A 323 9.31 4.33 -15.89
CA MET A 323 9.56 5.75 -16.08
C MET A 323 8.25 6.53 -16.29
N ASP A 324 8.28 7.79 -15.89
CA ASP A 324 7.28 8.79 -16.23
C ASP A 324 7.26 9.01 -17.75
N VAL A 325 6.06 9.08 -18.35
CA VAL A 325 5.91 9.30 -19.80
C VAL A 325 6.49 10.65 -20.26
N TRP A 326 6.62 11.61 -19.34
CA TRP A 326 7.32 12.87 -19.60
C TRP A 326 8.84 12.69 -19.69
N PHE A 327 9.41 11.67 -19.04
CA PHE A 327 10.82 11.29 -19.19
C PHE A 327 11.06 10.63 -20.55
N ASP A 328 10.16 9.74 -20.96
CA ASP A 328 10.21 9.10 -22.29
C ASP A 328 10.16 10.16 -23.40
N SER A 329 9.13 11.01 -23.40
CA SER A 329 9.02 12.08 -24.39
C SER A 329 10.13 13.11 -24.23
N GLY A 330 10.53 13.43 -23.00
CA GLY A 330 11.61 14.36 -22.67
C GLY A 330 12.99 13.88 -23.13
N SER A 331 13.19 12.60 -23.41
CA SER A 331 14.45 12.06 -23.92
C SER A 331 14.47 11.90 -25.44
N SER A 332 13.46 12.42 -26.15
CA SER A 332 13.38 12.33 -27.61
C SER A 332 14.53 13.02 -28.34
N TRP A 333 15.13 14.07 -27.76
CA TRP A 333 16.33 14.69 -28.33
C TRP A 333 17.52 13.70 -28.41
N ALA A 334 17.63 12.77 -27.46
CA ALA A 334 18.66 11.73 -27.47
C ALA A 334 18.24 10.59 -28.41
N GLY A 335 17.06 10.02 -28.18
CA GLY A 335 16.56 8.84 -28.89
C GLY A 335 16.20 9.06 -30.36
N VAL A 336 16.00 10.33 -30.77
CA VAL A 336 15.67 10.69 -32.16
C VAL A 336 16.76 11.56 -32.78
N LEU A 337 17.03 12.75 -32.24
CA LEU A 337 17.94 13.69 -32.91
C LEU A 337 19.38 13.18 -32.90
N GLN A 338 19.93 12.86 -31.72
CA GLN A 338 21.31 12.37 -31.62
C GLN A 338 21.46 10.98 -32.24
N ALA A 339 20.53 10.05 -31.97
CA ALA A 339 20.57 8.70 -32.52
C ALA A 339 20.53 8.66 -34.06
N ASN A 340 19.94 9.68 -34.70
CA ASN A 340 19.84 9.79 -36.16
C ASN A 340 20.67 10.96 -36.72
N ALA A 341 21.74 11.38 -36.02
CA ALA A 341 22.63 12.44 -36.50
C ALA A 341 23.25 12.11 -37.88
N ALA A 342 23.56 10.83 -38.13
CA ALA A 342 24.05 10.35 -39.42
C ALA A 342 23.01 10.49 -40.56
N GLN A 343 21.73 10.64 -40.24
CA GLN A 343 20.64 10.87 -41.21
C GLN A 343 20.35 12.36 -41.41
N GLY A 344 21.18 13.25 -40.86
CA GLY A 344 21.06 14.70 -41.02
C GLY A 344 20.20 15.40 -39.99
N LEU A 345 19.77 14.72 -38.91
CA LEU A 345 19.13 15.39 -37.78
C LEU A 345 20.17 16.12 -36.92
N SER A 346 19.82 17.30 -36.44
CA SER A 346 20.69 18.15 -35.64
C SER A 346 20.23 18.23 -34.19
N TYR A 347 21.21 18.26 -33.28
CA TYR A 347 21.01 18.58 -31.88
C TYR A 347 21.96 19.74 -31.52
N PRO A 348 21.47 20.82 -30.89
CA PRO A 348 20.07 21.10 -30.57
C PRO A 348 19.22 21.38 -31.82
N ALA A 349 17.92 21.05 -31.75
CA ALA A 349 16.97 21.31 -32.82
C ALA A 349 16.78 22.81 -33.07
N ASP A 350 16.55 23.21 -34.32
CA ASP A 350 16.32 24.63 -34.62
C ASP A 350 14.98 25.14 -34.05
N LEU A 351 13.96 24.28 -34.01
CA LEU A 351 12.63 24.66 -33.52
C LEU A 351 11.92 23.48 -32.83
N TYR A 352 11.35 23.74 -31.65
CA TYR A 352 10.25 22.95 -31.09
C TYR A 352 8.93 23.71 -31.26
N LEU A 353 7.86 23.02 -31.64
CA LEU A 353 6.55 23.62 -31.89
C LEU A 353 5.44 22.76 -31.31
N GLU A 354 4.72 23.27 -30.31
CA GLU A 354 3.58 22.57 -29.69
C GLU A 354 2.59 23.56 -29.04
N GLY A 355 1.49 23.01 -28.50
CA GLY A 355 0.49 23.76 -27.73
C GLY A 355 1.02 24.34 -26.42
N SER A 356 0.36 25.41 -25.94
CA SER A 356 0.79 26.12 -24.73
C SER A 356 0.82 25.30 -23.43
N ASP A 357 0.14 24.17 -23.37
CA ASP A 357 0.23 23.20 -22.29
C ASP A 357 1.62 22.55 -22.15
N GLN A 358 2.40 22.49 -23.23
CA GLN A 358 3.70 21.81 -23.21
C GLN A 358 4.79 22.54 -22.43
N HIS A 359 4.57 23.79 -22.00
CA HIS A 359 5.44 24.47 -21.02
C HIS A 359 5.53 23.73 -19.68
N ARG A 360 4.50 22.96 -19.31
CA ARG A 360 4.51 22.08 -18.12
C ARG A 360 4.78 20.61 -18.45
N GLY A 361 4.78 20.29 -19.74
CA GLY A 361 4.93 18.93 -20.26
C GLY A 361 6.25 18.82 -21.00
N TRP A 362 6.16 18.58 -22.30
CA TRP A 362 7.29 18.17 -23.13
C TRP A 362 8.43 19.20 -23.24
N PHE A 363 8.13 20.50 -23.31
CA PHE A 363 9.20 21.51 -23.40
C PHE A 363 10.07 21.50 -22.15
N GLN A 364 9.45 21.38 -20.98
CA GLN A 364 10.16 21.37 -19.71
C GLN A 364 10.86 20.04 -19.48
N SER A 365 10.21 18.90 -19.75
CA SER A 365 10.88 17.60 -19.57
C SER A 365 12.08 17.45 -20.52
N SER A 366 11.97 17.87 -21.78
CA SER A 366 13.09 17.89 -22.73
C SER A 366 14.20 18.83 -22.29
N LEU A 367 13.87 20.04 -21.81
CA LEU A 367 14.85 20.96 -21.26
C LEU A 367 15.63 20.31 -20.11
N LEU A 368 14.92 19.76 -19.12
CA LEU A 368 15.52 19.23 -17.90
C LEU A 368 16.42 18.03 -18.20
N THR A 369 15.98 17.07 -19.01
CA THR A 369 16.80 15.90 -19.38
C THR A 369 18.04 16.31 -20.19
N SER A 370 17.89 17.25 -21.13
CA SER A 370 18.98 17.73 -21.99
C SER A 370 20.02 18.54 -21.20
N VAL A 371 19.58 19.41 -20.30
CA VAL A 371 20.50 20.19 -19.45
C VAL A 371 21.21 19.27 -18.46
N ALA A 372 20.51 18.30 -17.87
CA ALA A 372 21.13 17.34 -16.97
C ALA A 372 22.19 16.47 -17.68
N ALA A 373 21.94 16.05 -18.92
CA ALA A 373 22.86 15.20 -19.67
C ALA A 373 23.99 15.97 -20.36
N ASN A 374 23.68 17.13 -20.96
CA ASN A 374 24.55 17.83 -21.91
C ASN A 374 24.78 19.32 -21.57
N GLY A 375 24.19 19.84 -20.49
CA GLY A 375 24.36 21.24 -20.07
C GLY A 375 23.72 22.29 -20.98
N MET A 376 22.84 21.90 -21.91
CA MET A 376 22.17 22.84 -22.84
C MET A 376 20.73 22.45 -23.13
N ALA A 377 19.92 23.42 -23.59
CA ALA A 377 18.57 23.17 -24.07
C ALA A 377 18.59 22.33 -25.37
N PRO A 378 17.59 21.45 -25.60
CA PRO A 378 17.55 20.61 -26.79
C PRO A 378 16.99 21.33 -28.02
N TYR A 379 16.64 22.61 -27.89
CA TYR A 379 16.04 23.45 -28.91
C TYR A 379 16.64 24.85 -28.88
N LYS A 380 16.80 25.48 -30.05
CA LYS A 380 17.24 26.87 -30.19
C LYS A 380 16.07 27.86 -30.12
N ALA A 381 14.91 27.46 -30.62
CA ALA A 381 13.68 28.24 -30.55
C ALA A 381 12.48 27.36 -30.15
N VAL A 382 11.49 27.98 -29.48
CA VAL A 382 10.21 27.37 -29.14
C VAL A 382 9.08 28.23 -29.69
N LEU A 383 8.25 27.65 -30.57
CA LEU A 383 7.01 28.24 -31.02
C LEU A 383 5.84 27.58 -30.30
N THR A 384 4.97 28.41 -29.72
CA THR A 384 3.78 27.95 -29.01
C THR A 384 2.52 28.43 -29.71
N HIS A 385 1.58 27.52 -29.95
CA HIS A 385 0.24 27.87 -30.43
C HIS A 385 -0.83 27.73 -29.33
N GLY A 386 -1.97 28.40 -29.56
CA GLY A 386 -3.16 28.30 -28.72
C GLY A 386 -3.91 26.96 -28.90
N PHE A 387 -5.02 26.81 -28.16
CA PHE A 387 -5.93 25.67 -28.35
C PHE A 387 -6.96 25.97 -29.42
N VAL A 388 -7.36 24.94 -30.18
CA VAL A 388 -8.60 24.97 -30.96
C VAL A 388 -9.77 24.82 -29.99
N LEU A 389 -10.71 25.75 -30.08
CA LEU A 389 -11.89 25.84 -29.22
C LEU A 389 -13.15 25.50 -30.03
N ASP A 390 -14.17 24.99 -29.35
CA ASP A 390 -15.50 24.83 -29.93
C ASP A 390 -16.23 26.18 -30.09
N GLU A 391 -17.43 26.13 -30.67
CA GLU A 391 -18.30 27.30 -30.88
C GLU A 391 -18.66 28.07 -29.60
N ARG A 392 -18.48 27.45 -28.43
CA ARG A 392 -18.76 28.03 -27.10
C ARG A 392 -17.50 28.50 -26.39
N GLY A 393 -16.33 28.43 -27.04
CA GLY A 393 -15.04 28.78 -26.46
C GLY A 393 -14.48 27.72 -25.50
N ALA A 394 -15.02 26.51 -25.47
CA ALA A 394 -14.50 25.42 -24.66
C ALA A 394 -13.43 24.63 -25.43
N LYS A 395 -12.42 24.13 -24.70
CA LYS A 395 -11.34 23.31 -25.28
C LYS A 395 -11.94 22.02 -25.83
N MET A 396 -11.71 21.75 -27.12
CA MET A 396 -12.06 20.46 -27.71
C MET A 396 -11.19 19.34 -27.12
N SER A 397 -11.80 18.26 -26.67
CA SER A 397 -11.10 17.03 -26.27
C SER A 397 -11.99 15.82 -26.51
N LYS A 398 -11.41 14.69 -26.92
CA LYS A 398 -12.14 13.42 -27.15
C LYS A 398 -12.95 12.93 -25.95
N SER A 399 -12.64 13.42 -24.74
CA SER A 399 -13.40 13.10 -23.52
C SER A 399 -14.67 13.93 -23.34
N LEU A 400 -14.84 15.02 -24.10
CA LEU A 400 -15.99 15.93 -24.02
C LEU A 400 -16.99 15.75 -25.18
N GLY A 401 -16.66 14.88 -26.15
CA GLY A 401 -17.37 14.69 -27.41
C GLY A 401 -16.38 14.76 -28.55
#